data_AF-A0A944F4I2-F1
#
_entry.id   AF-A0A944F4I2-F1
#
_cell.length_a   1.000
_cell.length_b   1.000
_cell.length_c   1.000
_cell.angle_alpha   90.00
_cell.angle_beta   90.00
_cell.angle_gamma   90.00
#
_symmetry.space_group_name_H-M   'P 1'
#
loop_
_entity.id
_entity.type
_entity.pdbx_description
1 polymer ?
#
loop_
_entity_poly.entity_id
_entity_poly.type
_entity_poly.pdbx_seq_one_letter_code
_entity_poly.pdbx_strand_id
1 'polypeptide(L)'
;MPESVTYELLMDGFHEASKILNEKHSTLAADPVLAGLAKLVGRDPASGDVKLAVLQVLDSQEFSAAAEVIQYFAQMFRWSWLEAEVGNRYLESVTNGDRRKTRHYERMLEAFAEDWEDRDLFPSLNVRER
;
A
#
# COMPACT_ATOMS: atom_id res chain seq x y z
N MET A 1 -4.74 5.89 -25.17
CA MET A 1 -5.58 5.22 -24.17
C MET A 1 -6.35 6.33 -23.46
N PRO A 2 -7.69 6.28 -23.32
CA PRO A 2 -8.34 7.18 -22.38
C PRO A 2 -7.74 6.93 -21.00
N GLU A 3 -7.37 8.00 -20.29
CA GLU A 3 -6.86 7.89 -18.93
C GLU A 3 -7.96 7.26 -18.04
N SER A 4 -7.60 6.23 -17.28
CA SER A 4 -8.55 5.58 -16.39
C SER A 4 -8.76 6.48 -15.17
N VAL A 5 -9.98 6.99 -15.01
CA VAL A 5 -10.39 7.80 -13.85
C VAL A 5 -10.07 7.11 -12.53
N THR A 6 -10.19 5.78 -12.46
CA THR A 6 -9.84 5.02 -11.24
C THR A 6 -8.35 5.08 -10.96
N TYR A 7 -7.52 4.88 -11.99
CA TYR A 7 -6.07 4.96 -11.84
C TYR A 7 -5.65 6.36 -11.38
N GLU A 8 -6.15 7.42 -12.02
CA GLU A 8 -5.81 8.81 -11.66
C GLU A 8 -6.18 9.12 -10.22
N LEU A 9 -7.40 8.80 -9.80
CA LEU A 9 -7.86 9.01 -8.43
C LEU A 9 -7.01 8.27 -7.39
N LEU A 10 -6.54 7.06 -7.73
CA LEU A 10 -5.63 6.31 -6.86
C LEU A 10 -4.28 7.00 -6.76
N MET A 11 -3.69 7.39 -7.90
CA MET A 11 -2.40 8.07 -7.92
C MET A 11 -2.44 9.39 -7.15
N ASP A 12 -3.48 10.20 -7.34
CA ASP A 12 -3.68 11.45 -6.60
C ASP A 12 -3.77 11.21 -5.09
N GLY A 13 -4.52 10.18 -4.67
CA GLY A 13 -4.61 9.81 -3.27
C GLY A 13 -3.30 9.28 -2.68
N PHE A 14 -2.51 8.53 -3.45
CA PHE A 14 -1.18 8.08 -3.03
C PHE A 14 -0.20 9.25 -2.87
N HIS A 15 -0.29 10.26 -3.74
CA HIS A 15 0.44 11.51 -3.56
C HIS A 15 -0.02 12.27 -2.32
N GLU A 16 -1.32 12.35 -2.06
CA GLU A 16 -1.86 12.99 -0.87
C GLU A 16 -1.39 12.28 0.41
N ALA A 17 -1.45 10.94 0.46
CA ALA A 17 -0.93 10.15 1.57
C ALA A 17 0.58 10.41 1.78
N SER A 18 1.37 10.44 0.71
CA SER A 18 2.81 10.72 0.77
C SER A 18 3.07 12.14 1.29
N LYS A 19 2.30 13.13 0.85
CA LYS A 19 2.37 14.50 1.35
C LYS A 19 2.09 14.56 2.85
N ILE A 20 1.02 13.90 3.30
CA ILE A 20 0.66 13.85 4.73
C ILE A 20 1.78 13.20 5.56
N LEU A 21 2.34 12.08 5.10
CA LEU A 21 3.45 11.42 5.79
C LEU A 21 4.72 12.27 5.82
N ASN A 22 5.02 13.00 4.75
CA ASN A 22 6.18 13.88 4.69
C ASN A 22 6.01 15.10 5.62
N GLU A 23 4.81 15.66 5.74
CA GLU A 23 4.55 16.85 6.55
C GLU A 23 4.34 16.53 8.04
N LYS A 24 3.66 15.41 8.34
CA LYS A 24 3.20 15.08 9.70
C LYS A 24 3.92 13.88 10.32
N HIS A 25 4.67 13.12 9.54
CA HIS A 25 5.38 11.91 9.98
C HIS A 25 4.47 10.94 10.76
N SER A 26 3.22 10.80 10.32
CA SER A 26 2.19 10.08 11.07
C SER A 26 1.28 9.27 10.14
N THR A 27 1.38 7.94 10.24
CA THR A 27 0.48 6.99 9.58
C THR A 27 -0.97 7.22 9.97
N LEU A 28 -1.22 7.55 11.25
CA LEU A 28 -2.56 7.89 11.76
C LEU A 28 -3.18 9.07 11.00
N ALA A 29 -2.38 10.03 10.55
CA ALA A 29 -2.88 11.17 9.79
C ALA A 29 -3.19 10.83 8.32
N ALA A 30 -2.49 9.84 7.76
CA ALA A 30 -2.71 9.35 6.39
C ALA A 30 -3.82 8.28 6.31
N ASP A 31 -4.13 7.60 7.42
CA ASP A 31 -5.15 6.54 7.51
C ASP A 31 -6.51 6.92 6.88
N PRO A 32 -7.08 8.12 7.09
CA PRO A 32 -8.36 8.48 6.46
C PRO A 32 -8.30 8.52 4.93
N VAL A 33 -7.17 8.93 4.35
CA VAL A 33 -6.96 8.94 2.90
C VAL A 33 -6.89 7.50 2.39
N LEU A 34 -6.09 6.65 3.04
CA LEU A 34 -5.97 5.24 2.70
C LEU A 34 -7.32 4.51 2.79
N ALA A 35 -8.12 4.80 3.81
CA ALA A 35 -9.48 4.28 3.95
C ALA A 35 -10.42 4.74 2.82
N GLY A 36 -10.29 6.00 2.37
CA GLY A 36 -11.02 6.52 1.22
C GLY A 36 -10.66 5.78 -0.07
N LEU A 37 -9.36 5.56 -0.30
CA LEU A 37 -8.88 4.80 -1.45
C LEU A 37 -9.31 3.34 -1.40
N ALA A 38 -9.28 2.70 -0.23
CA ALA A 38 -9.78 1.34 -0.07
C ALA A 38 -11.28 1.23 -0.42
N LYS A 39 -12.10 2.23 -0.10
CA LYS A 39 -13.51 2.26 -0.54
C LYS A 39 -13.67 2.41 -2.05
N LEU A 40 -12.78 3.15 -2.71
CA LEU A 40 -12.76 3.27 -4.17
C LEU A 40 -12.40 1.91 -4.79
N VAL A 41 -11.31 1.31 -4.32
CA VAL A 41 -10.82 -0.02 -4.73
C VAL A 41 -11.88 -1.10 -4.52
N GLY A 42 -12.56 -1.12 -3.36
CA GLY A 42 -13.53 -2.14 -3.01
C GLY A 42 -14.74 -2.23 -3.95
N ARG A 43 -14.97 -1.23 -4.80
CA ARG A 43 -16.01 -1.27 -5.85
C ARG A 43 -15.64 -2.17 -7.02
N ASP A 44 -14.35 -2.28 -7.32
CA ASP A 44 -13.81 -3.15 -8.37
C ASP A 44 -12.36 -3.58 -8.03
N PRO A 45 -12.19 -4.48 -7.04
CA PRO A 45 -10.87 -4.84 -6.51
C PRO A 45 -10.01 -5.65 -7.49
N ALA A 46 -10.61 -6.16 -8.57
CA ALA A 46 -9.92 -6.95 -9.59
C ALA A 46 -9.59 -6.12 -10.84
N SER A 47 -9.84 -4.81 -10.83
CA SER A 47 -9.57 -3.96 -11.98
C SER A 47 -8.07 -3.92 -12.30
N GLY A 48 -7.74 -3.94 -13.59
CA GLY A 48 -6.35 -3.79 -14.04
C GLY A 48 -5.73 -2.46 -13.62
N ASP A 49 -6.56 -1.42 -13.47
CA ASP A 49 -6.14 -0.07 -13.08
C ASP A 49 -5.72 -0.02 -11.62
N VAL A 50 -6.44 -0.71 -10.73
CA VAL A 50 -6.07 -0.85 -9.31
C VAL A 50 -4.72 -1.55 -9.22
N LYS A 51 -4.56 -2.67 -9.92
CA LYS A 51 -3.29 -3.41 -9.92
C LYS A 51 -2.15 -2.54 -10.46
N LEU A 52 -2.37 -1.82 -11.55
CA LEU A 52 -1.38 -0.93 -12.16
C LEU A 52 -0.95 0.18 -11.19
N ALA A 53 -1.90 0.87 -10.56
CA ALA A 53 -1.62 1.96 -9.63
C ALA A 53 -0.83 1.48 -8.39
N VAL A 54 -1.22 0.34 -7.82
CA VAL A 54 -0.53 -0.25 -6.65
C VAL A 54 0.90 -0.67 -7.00
N LEU A 55 1.12 -1.29 -8.15
CA LEU A 55 2.47 -1.67 -8.59
C LEU A 55 3.34 -0.44 -8.87
N GLN A 56 2.76 0.63 -9.42
CA GLN A 56 3.51 1.87 -9.64
C GLN A 56 3.99 2.52 -8.34
N VAL A 57 3.17 2.52 -7.30
CA VAL A 57 3.59 2.99 -5.97
C VAL A 57 4.67 2.10 -5.39
N LEU A 58 4.55 0.78 -5.53
CA LEU A 58 5.53 -0.19 -5.03
C LEU A 58 6.92 -0.02 -5.66
N ASP A 59 6.98 0.36 -6.94
CA ASP A 59 8.23 0.50 -7.70
C ASP A 59 8.84 1.90 -7.62
N SER A 60 8.06 2.90 -7.21
CA SER A 60 8.48 4.29 -7.26
C SER A 60 9.10 4.77 -5.95
N GLN A 61 10.26 5.42 -6.05
CA GLN A 61 10.90 6.11 -4.93
C GLN A 61 10.25 7.47 -4.60
N GLU A 62 9.30 7.91 -5.43
CA GLU A 62 8.60 9.19 -5.26
C GLU A 62 7.59 9.16 -4.11
N PHE A 63 7.00 7.98 -3.86
CA PHE A 63 5.96 7.82 -2.85
C PHE A 63 6.56 7.41 -1.53
N SER A 64 6.71 8.38 -0.63
CA SER A 64 7.08 8.08 0.76
C SER A 64 6.06 7.19 1.47
N ALA A 65 4.80 7.18 1.01
CA ALA A 65 3.72 6.34 1.53
C ALA A 65 3.69 4.92 0.95
N ALA A 66 4.66 4.50 0.14
CA ALA A 66 4.60 3.20 -0.51
C ALA A 66 4.41 2.06 0.49
N ALA A 67 5.15 2.06 1.62
CA ALA A 67 4.98 1.06 2.66
C ALA A 67 3.56 1.08 3.24
N GLU A 68 3.09 2.25 3.67
CA GLU A 68 1.79 2.41 4.32
C GLU A 68 0.63 2.01 3.39
N VAL A 69 0.72 2.35 2.10
CA VAL A 69 -0.26 1.93 1.09
C VAL A 69 -0.29 0.40 0.96
N ILE A 70 0.87 -0.22 0.76
CA ILE A 70 0.96 -1.68 0.59
C ILE A 70 0.49 -2.40 1.84
N GLN A 71 0.92 -1.94 3.02
CA GLN A 71 0.55 -2.55 4.29
C GLN A 71 -0.96 -2.43 4.56
N TYR A 72 -1.56 -1.27 4.27
CA TYR A 72 -3.01 -1.10 4.39
C TYR A 72 -3.76 -2.06 3.47
N PHE A 73 -3.37 -2.12 2.19
CA PHE A 73 -4.06 -2.93 1.20
C PHE A 73 -3.84 -4.43 1.43
N ALA A 74 -2.66 -4.83 1.92
CA ALA A 74 -2.36 -6.20 2.32
C ALA A 74 -3.35 -6.69 3.39
N GLN A 75 -3.57 -5.91 4.44
CA GLN A 75 -4.54 -6.26 5.49
C GLN A 75 -5.98 -6.23 5.01
N MET A 76 -6.36 -5.18 4.27
CA MET A 76 -7.75 -4.97 3.88
C MET A 76 -8.22 -6.02 2.86
N PHE A 77 -7.40 -6.31 1.85
CA PHE A 77 -7.83 -7.13 0.71
C PHE A 77 -7.18 -8.50 0.66
N ARG A 78 -6.04 -8.71 1.33
CA ARG A 78 -5.30 -9.98 1.38
C ARG A 78 -5.06 -10.59 -0.01
N TRP A 79 -4.74 -9.74 -0.99
CA TRP A 79 -4.51 -10.19 -2.35
C TRP A 79 -3.21 -10.98 -2.47
N SER A 80 -3.33 -12.25 -2.85
CA SER A 80 -2.18 -13.13 -3.10
C SER A 80 -1.25 -12.63 -4.20
N TRP A 81 -1.79 -11.91 -5.19
CA TRP A 81 -0.95 -11.32 -6.24
C TRP A 81 -0.06 -10.21 -5.68
N LEU A 82 -0.53 -9.43 -4.70
CA LEU A 82 0.26 -8.35 -4.12
C LEU A 82 1.37 -8.92 -3.24
N GLU A 83 1.04 -9.93 -2.44
CA GLU A 83 2.02 -10.68 -1.64
C GLU A 83 3.15 -11.24 -2.52
N ALA A 84 2.80 -11.87 -3.65
CA ALA A 84 3.78 -12.41 -4.59
C ALA A 84 4.67 -11.31 -5.20
N GLU A 85 4.09 -10.17 -5.58
CA GLU A 85 4.83 -9.06 -6.19
C GLU A 85 5.82 -8.40 -5.21
N VAL A 86 5.41 -8.22 -3.95
CA VAL A 86 6.30 -7.74 -2.88
C VAL A 86 7.37 -8.79 -2.57
N GLY A 87 6.99 -10.08 -2.50
CA GLY A 87 7.91 -11.19 -2.26
C GLY A 87 8.99 -11.32 -3.33
N ASN A 88 8.64 -11.15 -4.61
CA ASN A 88 9.61 -11.15 -5.70
C ASN A 88 10.65 -10.02 -5.55
N ARG A 89 10.20 -8.80 -5.21
CA ARG A 89 11.09 -7.65 -4.98
C ARG A 89 11.96 -7.81 -3.74
N TYR A 90 11.42 -8.42 -2.69
CA TYR A 90 12.19 -8.83 -1.52
C TYR A 90 13.33 -9.76 -1.92
N LEU A 91 13.03 -10.86 -2.63
CA LEU A 91 14.04 -11.83 -3.06
C LEU A 91 15.10 -11.21 -3.97
N GLU A 92 14.69 -10.33 -4.89
CA GLU A 92 15.61 -9.58 -5.74
C GLU A 92 16.53 -8.68 -4.88
N SER A 93 15.99 -7.96 -3.91
CA SER A 93 16.78 -7.09 -3.03
C SER A 93 17.78 -7.85 -2.16
N VAL A 94 17.40 -9.05 -1.68
CA VAL A 94 18.30 -9.96 -0.96
C VAL A 94 19.43 -10.43 -1.86
N THR A 95 19.09 -10.85 -3.08
CA THR A 95 20.06 -11.33 -4.08
C THR A 95 21.06 -10.25 -4.46
N ASN A 96 20.59 -9.00 -4.60
CA ASN A 96 21.42 -7.85 -4.94
C ASN A 96 22.17 -7.26 -3.74
N GLY A 97 21.93 -7.75 -2.52
CA GLY A 97 22.56 -7.27 -1.30
C GLY A 97 22.10 -5.88 -0.83
N ASP A 98 20.96 -5.38 -1.32
CA ASP A 98 20.39 -4.09 -0.92
C ASP A 98 19.62 -4.24 0.40
N ARG A 99 20.34 -4.02 1.52
CA ARG A 99 19.76 -4.13 2.87
C ARG A 99 18.62 -3.16 3.14
N ARG A 100 18.65 -1.96 2.53
CA ARG A 100 17.60 -0.97 2.75
C ARG A 100 16.31 -1.43 2.10
N LYS A 101 16.37 -1.86 0.83
CA LYS A 101 15.20 -2.42 0.13
C LYS A 101 14.73 -3.71 0.77
N THR A 102 15.65 -4.58 1.21
CA THR A 102 15.31 -5.83 1.91
C THR A 102 14.43 -5.52 3.12
N ARG A 103 14.86 -4.61 4.01
CA ARG A 103 14.06 -4.25 5.19
C ARG A 103 12.75 -3.57 4.83
N HIS A 104 12.73 -2.78 3.77
CA HIS A 104 11.53 -2.10 3.30
C HIS A 104 10.46 -3.10 2.83
N TYR A 105 10.82 -4.06 1.97
CA TYR A 105 9.88 -5.08 1.50
C TYR A 105 9.53 -6.10 2.57
N GLU A 106 10.45 -6.43 3.48
CA GLU A 106 10.15 -7.28 4.65
C GLU A 106 9.03 -6.67 5.49
N ARG A 107 9.10 -5.37 5.79
CA ARG A 107 8.06 -4.65 6.55
C ARG A 107 6.70 -4.64 5.82
N MET A 108 6.71 -4.62 4.48
CA MET A 108 5.48 -4.74 3.68
C MET A 108 4.90 -6.16 3.75
N LEU A 109 5.74 -7.20 3.73
CA LEU A 109 5.32 -8.59 3.85
C LEU A 109 4.76 -8.94 5.22
N GLU A 110 5.30 -8.36 6.29
CA GLU A 110 4.78 -8.51 7.66
C GLU A 110 3.28 -8.15 7.74
N ALA A 111 2.81 -7.20 6.92
CA ALA A 111 1.42 -6.79 6.89
C ALA A 111 0.46 -7.79 6.23
N PHE A 112 0.92 -8.94 5.74
CA PHE A 112 0.05 -10.04 5.33
C PHE A 112 -0.26 -11.02 6.49
N ALA A 113 0.46 -10.92 7.62
CA ALA A 113 0.20 -11.74 8.80
C ALA A 113 -1.13 -11.39 9.47
N GLU A 114 -1.83 -12.38 10.03
CA GLU A 114 -3.13 -12.15 10.69
C GLU A 114 -3.00 -11.36 12.01
N ASP A 115 -1.88 -11.52 12.69
CA ASP A 115 -1.50 -10.91 13.96
C ASP A 115 -0.52 -9.73 13.78
N TRP A 116 -0.54 -9.11 12.60
CA TRP A 116 0.35 -7.99 12.29
C TRP A 116 0.23 -6.84 13.31
N GLU A 117 1.36 -6.58 13.99
CA GLU A 117 1.42 -5.70 15.17
C GLU A 117 1.15 -4.23 14.83
N ASP A 118 1.68 -3.73 13.69
CA ASP A 118 1.55 -2.34 13.24
C ASP A 118 0.12 -1.98 12.76
N ARG A 119 -0.85 -2.91 12.85
CA ARG A 119 -2.25 -2.67 12.47
C ARG A 119 -2.89 -1.54 13.28
N ASP A 120 -2.44 -1.31 14.52
CA ASP A 120 -2.95 -0.24 15.38
C ASP A 120 -2.63 1.17 14.85
N LEU A 121 -1.62 1.30 13.99
CA LEU A 121 -1.29 2.53 13.26
C LEU A 121 -2.35 2.90 12.20
N PHE A 122 -3.29 2.00 11.92
CA PHE A 122 -4.37 2.15 10.95
C PHE A 122 -5.76 1.96 11.61
N PRO A 123 -6.27 2.98 12.35
CA PRO A 123 -7.53 2.89 13.07
C PRO A 123 -8.71 2.45 12.20
N SER A 124 -8.74 2.86 10.93
CA SER A 124 -9.80 2.48 10.00
C SER A 124 -9.87 0.96 9.73
N LEU A 125 -8.76 0.21 9.85
CA LEU A 125 -8.74 -1.25 9.73
C LEU A 125 -9.31 -1.96 10.96
N ASN A 126 -9.46 -1.27 12.09
CA ASN A 126 -9.94 -1.84 13.35
C ASN A 126 -11.44 -1.70 13.55
N VAL A 127 -12.11 -0.99 12.64
CA VAL A 127 -13.56 -0.89 12.64
C VAL A 127 -14.12 -2.19 12.07
N ARG A 128 -14.47 -3.14 12.95
CA ARG A 128 -15.35 -4.25 12.59
C ARG A 128 -16.65 -3.63 12.07
N GLU A 129 -16.87 -3.65 10.75
CA GLU A 129 -18.23 -3.53 10.24
C GLU A 129 -19.04 -4.68 10.88
N ARG A 130 -19.97 -4.30 11.74
CA ARG A 130 -21.00 -5.18 12.28
C ARG A 130 -22.08 -5.39 11.24
#